data_AF-U2TCY5-F1
#
_entry.id   AF-U2TCY5-F1
#
_cell.length_a   1.000
_cell.length_b   1.000
_cell.length_c   1.000
_cell.angle_alpha   90.00
_cell.angle_beta   90.00
_cell.angle_gamma   90.00
#
_symmetry.space_group_name_H-M   'P 1'
#
loop_
_entity.id
_entity.type
_entity.pdbx_description
1 polymer ?
#
loop_
_entity_poly.entity_id
_entity_poly.type
_entity_poly.pdbx_seq_one_letter_code
_entity_poly.pdbx_strand_id
1 'polypeptide(L)' 'MINMKKLILIAILALTIVSCELFDSNSWDRARQKAADRGRTCYRNSYGNIFCEDADGNNY' A
#
# COMPACT_ATOMS: atom_id res chain seq x y z
N MET A 1 -2.62 24.55 35.69
CA MET A 1 -3.28 25.31 34.61
C MET A 1 -2.54 24.98 33.31
N ILE A 2 -3.18 24.25 32.38
CA ILE A 2 -2.53 23.85 31.13
C ILE A 2 -2.45 25.08 30.23
N ASN A 3 -1.23 25.53 29.92
CA ASN A 3 -1.04 26.69 29.04
C ASN A 3 -1.42 26.31 27.61
N MET A 4 -2.18 27.15 26.90
CA MET A 4 -2.62 26.95 25.52
C MET A 4 -1.48 26.53 24.57
N LYS A 5 -0.28 27.08 24.78
CA LYS A 5 0.93 26.70 24.04
C LYS A 5 1.31 25.22 24.20
N LYS A 6 1.09 24.63 25.38
CA LYS A 6 1.35 23.20 25.63
C LYS A 6 0.33 22.30 24.92
N LEU A 7 -0.94 22.72 24.85
CA LEU A 7 -1.97 21.97 24.10
C LEU A 7 -1.66 21.91 22.61
N ILE A 8 -1.23 23.03 22.03
CA ILE A 8 -0.82 23.09 20.62
C ILE A 8 0.37 22.17 20.37
N LEU A 9 1.38 22.20 21.25
CA LEU A 9 2.55 21.32 21.13
C LEU A 9 2.16 19.83 21.21
N ILE A 10 1.27 19.46 22.13
CA ILE A 10 0.79 18.08 22.27
C ILE A 10 -0.02 17.66 21.03
N ALA A 11 -0.86 18.54 20.48
CA ALA A 11 -1.64 18.26 19.28
C ALA A 11 -0.74 18.01 18.05
N ILE A 12 0.31 18.82 17.89
CA ILE A 12 1.29 18.64 16.80
C ILE A 12 2.03 17.31 16.97
N LEU A 13 2.51 17.00 18.18
CA LEU A 13 3.17 15.74 18.48
C LEU A 13 2.27 14.53 18.18
N ALA A 14 1.00 14.59 18.60
CA ALA A 14 0.04 13.54 18.30
C ALA A 14 -0.17 13.35 16.79
N LEU A 15 -0.33 14.42 16.02
CA LEU A 15 -0.48 14.35 14.55
C LEU A 15 0.76 13.78 13.86
N THR A 16 1.96 14.08 14.36
CA THR A 16 3.21 13.56 13.80
C THR A 16 3.36 12.05 14.00
N ILE A 17 2.94 11.53 15.15
CA ILE A 17 2.97 10.09 15.46
C ILE A 17 1.91 9.34 14.64
N VAL A 18 0.69 9.89 14.59
CA VAL A 18 -0.40 9.33 13.78
C VAL A 18 -0.01 9.25 12.30
N SER A 19 0.75 10.22 11.78
CA SER A 19 1.22 10.20 10.39
C SER A 19 2.24 9.09 10.10
N CYS A 20 3.03 8.71 11.10
CA CYS A 20 4.06 7.67 10.95
C CYS A 20 3.46 6.25 11.02
N GLU A 21 2.33 6.05 11.69
CA GLU A 21 1.56 4.79 11.71
C GLU A 21 0.52 4.70 10.58
N LEU A 22 -0.05 5.82 10.14
CA LEU A 22 -1.11 5.86 9.11
C LEU A 22 -0.57 5.65 7.68
N PHE A 23 0.71 5.95 7.46
CA PHE A 23 1.45 5.62 6.24
C PHE A 23 2.41 4.43 6.49
N ASP A 24 1.87 3.30 6.96
CA ASP A 24 2.53 2.00 6.82
C ASP A 24 2.65 1.68 5.32
N SER A 25 3.64 2.28 4.68
CA SER A 25 3.94 2.26 3.24
C SER A 25 3.95 0.85 2.67
N ASN A 26 4.42 -0.12 3.46
CA ASN A 26 4.48 -1.52 3.07
C ASN A 26 3.07 -2.13 2.88
N SER A 27 2.08 -1.69 3.66
CA SER A 27 0.68 -2.12 3.51
C SER A 27 0.04 -1.51 2.26
N TRP A 28 0.29 -0.24 1.99
CA TRP A 28 -0.22 0.48 0.82
C TRP A 28 0.42 -0.04 -0.47
N ASP A 29 1.69 -0.39 -0.45
CA ASP A 29 2.40 -0.98 -1.59
C ASP A 29 1.93 -2.40 -1.88
N ARG A 30 1.67 -3.21 -0.84
CA ARG A 30 1.04 -4.53 -1.01
C ARG A 30 -0.39 -4.41 -1.52
N ALA A 31 -1.14 -3.42 -1.06
CA ALA A 31 -2.49 -3.15 -1.55
C ALA A 31 -2.46 -2.69 -3.01
N ARG A 32 -1.48 -1.86 -3.38
CA ARG A 32 -1.27 -1.38 -4.76
C ARG A 32 -0.78 -2.50 -5.68
N GLN A 33 0.12 -3.38 -5.23
CA GLN A 33 0.52 -4.59 -5.95
C GLN A 33 -0.67 -5.55 -6.12
N LYS A 34 -1.39 -5.88 -5.05
CA LYS A 34 -2.62 -6.70 -5.15
C LYS A 34 -3.68 -6.08 -6.04
N ALA A 35 -3.76 -4.74 -6.12
CA ALA A 35 -4.68 -4.06 -7.02
C ALA A 35 -4.19 -4.10 -8.47
N ALA A 36 -2.89 -4.05 -8.71
CA ALA A 36 -2.29 -4.24 -10.03
C ALA A 36 -2.42 -5.71 -10.50
N ASP A 37 -2.27 -6.66 -9.58
CA ASP A 37 -2.46 -8.09 -9.80
C ASP A 37 -3.95 -8.46 -9.93
N ARG A 38 -4.88 -7.63 -9.41
CA ARG A 38 -6.32 -7.82 -9.62
C ARG A 38 -6.63 -7.54 -11.08
N GLY A 39 -6.98 -8.61 -11.78
CA GLY A 39 -7.13 -8.57 -13.23
C GLY A 39 -5.85 -8.97 -13.96
N ARG A 40 -4.93 -9.68 -13.29
CA ARG A 40 -3.81 -10.35 -13.94
C ARG A 40 -3.69 -11.78 -13.42
N THR A 41 -3.72 -12.77 -14.30
CA THR A 41 -3.48 -14.18 -13.93
C THR A 41 -2.23 -14.68 -14.62
N CYS A 42 -1.25 -15.11 -13.82
CA CYS A 42 -0.02 -15.69 -14.33
C CYS A 42 -0.09 -17.22 -14.29
N TYR A 43 0.29 -17.84 -15.40
CA TYR A 43 0.31 -19.28 -15.58
C TYR A 43 1.74 -19.74 -15.82
N ARG A 44 2.02 -20.99 -15.45
CA ARG A 44 3.31 -21.64 -15.70
C ARG A 44 3.12 -22.81 -16.65
N ASN A 45 3.85 -22.80 -17.76
CA ASN A 45 3.80 -23.92 -18.69
C ASN A 45 4.72 -25.07 -18.23
N SER A 46 4.58 -26.24 -18.86
CA SER A 46 5.38 -27.44 -18.55
C SER A 46 6.88 -27.28 -18.86
N TYR A 47 7.26 -26.24 -19.61
CA TYR A 47 8.64 -25.89 -19.95
C TYR A 47 9.26 -24.88 -18.97
N GLY A 48 8.49 -24.44 -17.96
CA GLY A 48 8.94 -23.53 -16.91
C GLY A 48 8.77 -22.03 -17.24
N ASN A 49 8.27 -21.68 -18.43
CA ASN A 49 8.01 -20.29 -18.80
C ASN A 49 6.76 -19.77 -18.08
N ILE A 50 6.83 -18.52 -17.62
CA ILE A 50 5.73 -17.80 -16.98
C ILE A 50 5.17 -16.83 -18.01
N PHE A 51 3.85 -16.84 -18.17
CA PHE A 51 3.11 -15.87 -18.97
C PHE A 51 1.94 -15.35 -18.13
N CYS A 52 1.57 -14.10 -18.34
CA CYS A 52 0.52 -13.47 -17.57
C CYS A 52 -0.49 -12.80 -18.49
N GLU A 53 -1.76 -12.99 -18.15
CA GLU A 53 -2.90 -12.46 -18.89
C GLU A 53 -3.56 -11.39 -18.05
N ASP A 54 -3.96 -10.27 -18.66
CA ASP A 54 -4.80 -9.28 -17.99
C ASP A 54 -6.28 -9.73 -17.92
N ALA A 55 -7.16 -8.90 -17.37
CA ALA A 55 -8.58 -9.21 -17.20
C ALA A 55 -9.32 -9.35 -18.52
N ASP A 56 -8.77 -8.75 -19.59
CA ASP A 56 -9.31 -8.78 -20.95
C ASP A 56 -8.69 -9.91 -21.79
N GLY A 57 -7.78 -10.70 -21.22
CA GLY A 57 -7.11 -11.83 -21.87
C GLY A 57 -5.90 -11.45 -22.73
N ASN A 58 -5.36 -10.24 -22.59
CA ASN A 58 -4.14 -9.84 -23.31
C ASN A 58 -2.90 -10.39 -22.59
N ASN A 59 -2.00 -11.01 -23.36
CA ASN A 59 -0.74 -11.55 -22.88
C ASN A 59 0.36 -10.48 -22.89
N TYR A 60 1.16 -10.40 -21.82
CA TYR A 60 2.30 -9.47 -21.68
C TYR A 60 3.58 -10.15 -21.16
#